data_AF-A0A3M1BAC1-F1
#
_entry.id   AF-A0A3M1BAC1-F1
#
_cell.length_a   1.000
_cell.length_b   1.000
_cell.length_c   1.000
_cell.angle_alpha   90.00
_cell.angle_beta   90.00
_cell.angle_gamma   90.00
#
_symmetry.space_group_name_H-M   'P 1'
#
loop_
_entity.id
_entity.type
_entity.pdbx_description
1 polymer ?
#
loop_
_entity_poly.entity_id
_entity_poly.type
_entity_poly.pdbx_seq_one_letter_code
_entity_poly.pdbx_strand_id
1 'polypeptide(L)'
;MGLYPFLFRAGNLQHFVNILCRYLKEILRYQAKHRSETVSSPFMQPFLQQYRYQSALLLIWTLVLLVVNPQGEFPLNDDFSFAKSVFNLCEGGRFLLDDWLAMTLLTQLFYGVAWCELFGFSFEVLRFSTLVIAGAGLLLFFNLLLWFGAARKLAFFSTLLLAFNPLWFSLSFTFMTDVHFLVWMMAALLLWLRYLRSGTASSYIIALILTLALVFL
;
A
#
# COMPACT_ATOMS: atom_id res chain seq x y z
N MET A 1 -16.10 19.09 -39.41
CA MET A 1 -15.38 19.20 -38.12
C MET A 1 -15.76 17.99 -37.30
N GLY A 2 -14.88 17.00 -37.26
CA GLY A 2 -15.21 15.66 -36.77
C GLY A 2 -14.32 15.20 -35.62
N LEU A 3 -14.75 14.06 -35.08
CA LEU A 3 -14.04 13.05 -34.28
C LEU A 3 -14.03 13.27 -32.76
N TYR A 4 -15.03 12.70 -32.08
CA TYR A 4 -14.82 11.60 -31.12
C TYR A 4 -16.09 10.72 -30.99
N PRO A 5 -16.17 9.57 -31.68
CA PRO A 5 -16.99 8.48 -31.21
C PRO A 5 -16.14 7.21 -31.15
N PHE A 6 -15.44 7.01 -30.03
CA PHE A 6 -14.82 5.71 -29.76
C PHE A 6 -14.77 5.43 -28.25
N LEU A 7 -15.96 5.36 -27.66
CA LEU A 7 -16.13 4.78 -26.33
C LEU A 7 -16.88 3.45 -26.52
N PHE A 8 -16.19 2.38 -26.11
CA PHE A 8 -16.71 1.02 -25.93
C PHE A 8 -17.17 0.27 -27.19
N ARG A 9 -16.19 -0.24 -27.95
CA ARG A 9 -16.36 -1.50 -28.69
C ARG A 9 -15.55 -2.59 -27.98
N ALA A 10 -16.25 -3.53 -27.33
CA ALA A 10 -15.63 -4.75 -26.84
C ALA A 10 -14.93 -5.47 -28.01
N GLY A 11 -13.69 -5.96 -27.83
CA GLY A 11 -13.14 -6.83 -28.86
C GLY A 11 -11.68 -7.24 -28.84
N ASN A 12 -10.76 -6.62 -28.09
CA ASN A 12 -9.41 -7.21 -27.99
C ASN A 12 -8.63 -6.70 -26.78
N LEU A 13 -8.34 -7.61 -25.84
CA LEU A 13 -7.39 -7.39 -24.74
C LEU A 13 -6.08 -6.79 -25.26
N GLN A 14 -5.63 -7.25 -26.44
CA GLN A 14 -4.45 -6.73 -27.14
C GLN A 14 -4.52 -5.23 -27.43
N HIS A 15 -5.69 -4.70 -27.79
CA HIS A 15 -5.87 -3.28 -28.10
C HIS A 15 -5.79 -2.42 -26.84
N PHE A 16 -6.42 -2.87 -25.74
CA PHE A 16 -6.33 -2.21 -24.45
C PHE A 16 -4.90 -2.20 -23.90
N VAL A 17 -4.20 -3.34 -23.98
CA VAL A 17 -2.78 -3.46 -23.60
C VAL A 17 -1.91 -2.51 -24.42
N ASN A 18 -2.17 -2.38 -25.73
CA ASN A 18 -1.41 -1.46 -26.59
C ASN A 18 -1.64 0.01 -26.23
N ILE A 19 -2.87 0.41 -25.90
CA ILE A 19 -3.18 1.76 -25.43
C ILE A 19 -2.45 2.03 -24.11
N LEU A 20 -2.57 1.12 -23.14
CA LEU A 20 -1.91 1.24 -21.83
C LEU A 20 -0.39 1.36 -21.99
N CYS A 21 0.22 0.49 -22.82
CA CYS A 21 1.63 0.54 -23.14
C CYS A 21 2.06 1.86 -23.79
N ARG A 22 1.21 2.45 -24.64
CA ARG A 22 1.49 3.74 -25.29
C ARG A 22 1.50 4.88 -24.27
N TYR A 23 0.48 4.96 -23.41
CA TYR A 23 0.43 5.95 -22.34
C TYR A 23 1.59 5.80 -21.36
N LEU A 24 1.91 4.59 -20.94
CA LEU A 24 3.05 4.31 -20.08
C LEU A 24 4.37 4.74 -20.73
N LYS A 25 4.56 4.47 -22.02
CA LYS A 25 5.75 4.93 -22.77
C LYS A 25 5.80 6.45 -22.87
N GLU A 26 4.67 7.14 -23.03
CA GLU A 26 4.63 8.60 -23.02
C GLU A 26 4.98 9.18 -21.65
N ILE A 27 4.47 8.61 -20.55
CA ILE A 27 4.85 8.97 -19.18
C ILE A 27 6.34 8.75 -18.96
N LEU A 28 6.87 7.59 -19.35
CA LEU A 28 8.31 7.28 -19.23
C LEU A 28 9.18 8.24 -20.07
N ARG A 29 8.73 8.62 -21.28
CA ARG A 29 9.41 9.61 -22.14
C ARG A 29 9.36 11.01 -21.55
N TYR A 30 8.21 11.43 -21.04
CA TYR A 30 8.04 12.71 -20.35
C TYR A 30 8.98 12.81 -19.14
N GLN A 31 9.05 11.74 -18.34
CA GLN A 31 10.00 11.65 -17.22
C GLN A 31 11.45 11.66 -17.66
N ALA A 32 11.81 11.01 -18.77
CA ALA A 32 13.17 11.05 -19.30
C ALA A 32 13.55 12.47 -19.75
N LYS A 33 12.61 13.21 -20.36
CA LYS A 33 12.80 14.57 -20.87
C LYS A 33 12.95 15.62 -19.77
N HIS A 34 12.15 15.57 -18.70
CA HIS A 34 12.22 16.55 -17.59
C HIS A 34 13.21 16.17 -16.46
N ARG A 35 13.83 14.99 -16.55
CA ARG A 35 14.92 14.61 -15.62
C ARG A 35 16.20 15.41 -15.86
N SER A 36 16.48 15.87 -17.08
CA SER A 36 17.70 16.66 -17.36
C SER A 36 17.68 18.07 -16.77
N GLU A 37 16.51 18.60 -16.41
CA GLU A 37 16.37 19.98 -15.92
C GLU A 37 16.43 20.08 -14.38
N THR A 38 16.39 18.96 -13.66
CA THR A 38 16.21 18.94 -12.18
C THR A 38 17.32 18.26 -11.38
N VAL A 39 18.36 17.72 -12.03
CA VAL A 39 19.47 17.07 -11.32
C VAL A 39 20.55 18.09 -10.96
N SER A 40 20.32 18.85 -9.89
CA SER A 40 21.44 19.23 -9.02
C SER A 40 22.08 17.94 -8.51
N SER A 41 23.39 17.76 -8.72
CA SER A 41 24.09 16.50 -8.46
C SER A 41 23.80 15.98 -7.03
N PRO A 42 23.36 14.73 -6.86
CA PRO A 42 23.07 14.15 -5.55
C PRO A 42 24.35 13.80 -4.75
N PHE A 43 25.52 14.24 -5.23
CA PHE A 43 26.80 13.63 -4.86
C PHE A 43 27.31 14.00 -3.45
N MET A 44 26.69 14.96 -2.76
CA MET A 44 27.05 15.30 -1.37
C MET A 44 25.87 15.90 -0.58
N GLN A 45 24.75 15.16 -0.43
CA GLN A 45 23.76 15.52 0.60
C GLN A 45 23.80 14.51 1.73
N PRO A 46 23.74 14.94 3.01
CA PRO A 46 23.62 14.03 4.14
C PRO A 46 22.42 13.10 3.95
N PHE A 47 22.55 11.84 4.38
CA PHE A 47 21.48 10.82 4.28
C PHE A 47 20.11 11.34 4.79
N LEU A 48 20.11 12.10 5.89
CA LEU A 48 18.90 12.72 6.45
C LEU A 48 18.26 13.75 5.51
N GLN A 49 19.05 14.49 4.73
CA GLN A 49 18.54 15.48 3.78
C GLN A 49 17.90 14.80 2.56
N GLN A 50 18.41 13.63 2.16
CA GLN A 50 17.84 12.82 1.09
C GLN A 50 16.43 12.30 1.44
N TYR A 51 16.23 11.83 2.67
CA TYR A 51 14.99 11.20 3.13
C TYR A 51 14.14 12.07 4.06
N ARG A 52 14.39 13.39 4.11
CA ARG A 52 13.72 14.31 5.05
C ARG A 52 12.20 14.27 5.05
N TYR A 53 11.56 14.03 3.90
CA TYR A 53 10.10 13.99 3.81
C TYR A 53 9.56 12.67 4.35
N GLN A 54 10.22 11.55 4.02
CA GLN A 54 9.87 10.24 4.54
C GLN A 54 10.07 10.17 6.05
N SER A 55 11.19 10.69 6.56
CA SER A 55 11.43 10.75 8.01
C SER A 55 10.43 11.66 8.72
N ALA A 56 10.07 12.81 8.12
CA ALA A 56 9.02 13.67 8.66
C ALA A 56 7.65 12.98 8.68
N LEU A 57 7.28 12.25 7.62
CA LEU A 57 6.02 11.47 7.57
C LEU A 57 5.97 10.43 8.69
N LEU A 58 7.05 9.66 8.86
CA LEU A 58 7.13 8.66 9.94
C LEU A 58 7.08 9.31 11.31
N LEU A 59 7.80 10.43 11.51
CA LEU A 59 7.78 11.16 12.78
C LEU A 59 6.35 11.64 13.10
N ILE A 60 5.67 12.26 12.14
CA ILE A 60 4.29 12.72 12.31
C ILE A 60 3.35 11.55 12.61
N TRP A 61 3.49 10.44 11.88
CA TRP A 61 2.69 9.24 12.13
C TRP A 61 2.91 8.72 13.55
N THR A 62 4.17 8.56 13.98
CA THR A 62 4.49 8.13 15.36
C THR A 62 3.92 9.10 16.40
N LEU A 63 4.03 10.42 16.19
CA LEU A 63 3.45 11.41 17.10
C LEU A 63 1.92 11.28 17.20
N VAL A 64 1.24 11.03 16.06
CA VAL A 64 -0.19 10.74 16.04
C VAL A 64 -0.51 9.50 16.88
N LEU A 65 0.25 8.41 16.72
CA LEU A 65 0.04 7.18 17.52
C LEU A 65 0.20 7.43 19.01
N LEU A 66 1.19 8.23 19.40
CA LEU A 66 1.41 8.60 20.81
C LEU A 66 0.26 9.45 21.38
N VAL A 67 -0.32 10.34 20.57
CA VAL A 67 -1.46 11.18 20.98
C VAL A 67 -2.74 10.36 21.09
N VAL A 68 -3.01 9.47 20.14
CA VAL A 68 -4.21 8.62 20.14
C VAL A 68 -4.14 7.56 21.24
N ASN A 69 -2.93 7.05 21.53
CA ASN A 69 -2.67 5.96 22.45
C ASN A 69 -3.53 4.70 22.14
N PRO A 70 -3.13 3.88 21.15
CA PRO A 70 -3.92 2.74 20.68
C PRO A 70 -3.89 1.51 21.62
N GLN A 71 -3.56 1.68 22.90
CA GLN A 71 -3.53 0.60 23.88
C GLN A 71 -4.95 0.17 24.29
N GLY A 72 -5.10 -1.10 24.63
CA GLY A 72 -6.33 -1.72 25.11
C GLY A 72 -6.73 -2.99 24.35
N GLU A 73 -6.96 -4.06 25.12
CA GLU A 73 -7.42 -5.37 24.66
C GLU A 73 -8.94 -5.41 24.42
N PHE A 74 -9.37 -4.73 23.36
CA PHE A 74 -10.75 -4.74 22.91
C PHE A 74 -10.82 -4.63 21.38
N PRO A 75 -11.86 -5.18 20.74
CA PRO A 75 -12.07 -4.98 19.31
C PRO A 75 -12.56 -3.56 19.01
N LEU A 76 -12.26 -3.09 17.81
CA LEU A 76 -12.75 -1.85 17.23
C LEU A 76 -13.48 -2.14 15.92
N ASN A 77 -14.71 -1.63 15.79
CA ASN A 77 -15.59 -1.93 14.66
C ASN A 77 -15.80 -3.45 14.49
N ASP A 78 -15.74 -3.98 13.26
CA ASP A 78 -15.93 -5.40 12.96
C ASP A 78 -14.64 -6.23 13.09
N ASP A 79 -13.53 -5.64 13.59
CA ASP A 79 -12.23 -6.33 13.64
C ASP A 79 -12.22 -7.58 14.54
N PHE A 80 -13.21 -7.73 15.43
CA PHE A 80 -13.41 -8.94 16.25
C PHE A 80 -13.57 -10.20 15.39
N SER A 81 -14.24 -10.09 14.24
CA SER A 81 -14.49 -11.24 13.35
C SER A 81 -13.20 -11.66 12.61
N PHE A 82 -12.40 -10.68 12.20
CA PHE A 82 -11.07 -10.90 11.61
C PHE A 82 -10.12 -11.53 12.63
N ALA A 83 -10.07 -10.97 13.85
CA ALA A 83 -9.24 -11.47 14.95
C ALA A 83 -9.64 -12.90 15.36
N LYS A 84 -10.93 -13.24 15.35
CA LYS A 84 -11.42 -14.59 15.66
C LYS A 84 -10.86 -15.65 14.71
N SER A 85 -10.75 -15.34 13.42
CA SER A 85 -10.12 -16.25 12.45
C SER A 85 -8.64 -16.48 12.76
N VAL A 86 -7.92 -15.42 13.17
CA VAL A 86 -6.53 -15.51 13.62
C VAL A 86 -6.41 -16.35 14.89
N PHE A 87 -7.26 -16.09 15.89
CA PHE A 87 -7.32 -16.84 17.15
C PHE A 87 -7.52 -18.34 16.92
N ASN A 88 -8.50 -18.70 16.09
CA ASN A 88 -8.80 -20.10 15.78
C ASN A 88 -7.58 -20.85 15.22
N LEU A 89 -6.76 -20.16 14.42
CA LEU A 89 -5.58 -20.76 13.79
C LEU A 89 -4.37 -20.76 14.74
N CYS A 90 -4.05 -19.65 15.41
CA CYS A 90 -2.93 -19.54 16.35
C CYS A 90 -3.10 -20.44 17.59
N GLU A 91 -4.23 -20.29 18.28
CA GLU A 91 -4.45 -20.97 19.57
C GLU A 91 -5.16 -22.31 19.38
N GLY A 92 -6.10 -22.36 18.45
CA GLY A 92 -6.90 -23.57 18.20
C GLY A 92 -6.25 -24.57 17.26
N GLY A 93 -5.25 -24.16 16.46
CA GLY A 93 -4.67 -24.98 15.38
C GLY A 93 -5.67 -25.33 14.28
N ARG A 94 -6.81 -24.62 14.20
CA ARG A 94 -7.90 -24.91 13.27
C ARG A 94 -8.02 -23.80 12.24
N PHE A 95 -7.94 -24.18 10.97
CA PHE A 95 -8.24 -23.28 9.87
C PHE A 95 -9.77 -23.07 9.76
N LEU A 96 -10.29 -22.08 10.49
CA LEU A 96 -11.70 -21.72 10.52
C LEU A 96 -11.84 -20.23 10.27
N LEU A 97 -12.35 -19.88 9.09
CA LEU A 97 -12.76 -18.52 8.75
C LEU A 97 -14.12 -18.25 9.38
N ASP A 98 -14.29 -17.05 9.95
CA ASP A 98 -15.54 -16.66 10.57
C ASP A 98 -16.64 -16.39 9.51
N ASP A 99 -17.84 -16.92 9.73
CA ASP A 99 -18.96 -16.84 8.77
C ASP A 99 -19.47 -15.41 8.56
N TRP A 100 -19.14 -14.48 9.46
CA TRP A 100 -19.47 -13.06 9.34
C TRP A 100 -18.72 -12.39 8.17
N LEU A 101 -17.61 -12.98 7.73
CA LEU A 101 -16.75 -12.41 6.69
C LEU A 101 -17.20 -12.87 5.30
N ALA A 102 -17.58 -11.92 4.44
CA ALA A 102 -17.93 -12.18 3.04
C ALA A 102 -16.73 -12.21 2.08
N MET A 103 -15.50 -12.04 2.58
CA MET A 103 -14.28 -11.83 1.79
C MET A 103 -13.24 -12.93 2.02
N THR A 104 -12.39 -13.16 1.02
CA THR A 104 -11.30 -14.14 1.07
C THR A 104 -10.18 -13.64 1.99
N LEU A 105 -10.16 -14.07 3.25
CA LEU A 105 -9.24 -13.55 4.29
C LEU A 105 -7.85 -14.23 4.35
N LEU A 106 -7.51 -15.13 3.43
CA LEU A 106 -6.38 -16.05 3.61
C LEU A 106 -5.04 -15.31 3.87
N THR A 107 -4.75 -14.28 3.09
CA THR A 107 -3.50 -13.51 3.18
C THR A 107 -3.43 -12.70 4.47
N GLN A 108 -4.54 -12.06 4.88
CA GLN A 108 -4.56 -11.28 6.12
C GLN A 108 -4.52 -12.21 7.34
N LEU A 109 -5.15 -13.38 7.27
CA LEU A 109 -5.09 -14.39 8.31
C LEU A 109 -3.64 -14.81 8.56
N PHE A 110 -2.89 -15.20 7.53
CA PHE A 110 -1.48 -15.58 7.71
C PHE A 110 -0.60 -14.41 8.15
N TYR A 111 -0.89 -13.19 7.70
CA TYR A 111 -0.23 -12.00 8.21
C TYR A 111 -0.47 -11.82 9.72
N GLY A 112 -1.72 -11.87 10.17
CA GLY A 112 -2.09 -11.76 11.58
C GLY A 112 -1.49 -12.88 12.43
N VAL A 113 -1.54 -14.12 11.96
CA VAL A 113 -0.91 -15.28 12.61
C VAL A 113 0.58 -15.05 12.80
N ALA A 114 1.30 -14.58 11.78
CA ALA A 114 2.73 -14.32 11.88
C ALA A 114 3.06 -13.29 12.97
N TRP A 115 2.21 -12.27 13.19
CA TRP A 115 2.38 -11.33 14.30
C TRP A 115 2.06 -11.97 15.66
N CYS A 116 0.98 -12.74 15.75
CA CYS A 116 0.58 -13.42 16.97
C CYS A 116 1.57 -14.51 17.41
N GLU A 117 2.23 -15.21 16.49
CA GLU A 117 3.31 -16.16 16.79
C GLU A 117 4.54 -15.48 17.41
N LEU A 118 4.80 -14.21 17.06
CA LEU A 118 5.95 -13.45 17.57
C LEU A 118 5.67 -12.77 18.91
N PHE A 119 4.44 -12.30 19.13
CA PHE A 119 4.10 -11.44 20.28
C PHE A 119 2.99 -11.99 21.18
N GLY A 120 2.40 -13.14 20.83
CA GLY A 120 1.17 -13.67 21.43
C GLY A 120 -0.08 -13.11 20.75
N PHE A 121 -1.18 -13.88 20.79
CA PHE A 121 -2.46 -13.40 20.30
C PHE A 121 -3.03 -12.31 21.23
N SER A 122 -3.34 -11.15 20.67
CA SER A 122 -4.05 -10.08 21.35
C SER A 122 -4.68 -9.10 20.34
N PHE A 123 -5.72 -8.36 20.74
CA PHE A 123 -6.30 -7.34 19.89
C PHE A 123 -5.33 -6.18 19.67
N GLU A 124 -4.52 -5.85 20.68
CA GLU A 124 -3.48 -4.84 20.57
C GLU A 124 -2.43 -5.24 19.54
N VAL A 125 -1.92 -6.48 19.57
CA VAL A 125 -0.90 -6.96 18.61
C VAL A 125 -1.40 -6.82 17.17
N LEU A 126 -2.64 -7.25 16.91
CA LEU A 126 -3.25 -7.13 15.59
C LEU A 126 -3.48 -5.66 15.18
N ARG A 127 -3.91 -4.80 16.10
CA ARG A 127 -4.02 -3.36 15.86
C ARG A 127 -2.66 -2.75 15.53
N PHE A 128 -1.62 -3.02 16.31
CA PHE A 128 -0.27 -2.51 16.07
C PHE A 128 0.29 -3.00 14.74
N SER A 129 0.01 -4.24 14.34
CA SER A 129 0.39 -4.74 13.00
C SER A 129 -0.21 -3.87 11.88
N THR A 130 -1.47 -3.45 12.04
CA THR A 130 -2.14 -2.55 11.09
C THR A 130 -1.52 -1.15 11.10
N LEU A 131 -1.18 -0.62 12.27
CA LEU A 131 -0.55 0.71 12.37
C LEU A 131 0.84 0.74 11.70
N VAL A 132 1.59 -0.37 11.80
CA VAL A 132 2.87 -0.54 11.10
C VAL A 132 2.66 -0.57 9.59
N ILE A 133 1.69 -1.36 9.10
CA ILE A 133 1.44 -1.46 7.66
C ILE A 133 0.87 -0.16 7.08
N ALA A 134 0.04 0.57 7.84
CA ALA A 134 -0.43 1.90 7.49
C ALA A 134 0.73 2.89 7.34
N GLY A 135 1.66 2.92 8.30
CA GLY A 135 2.86 3.76 8.22
C GLY A 135 3.71 3.46 6.97
N ALA A 136 3.90 2.17 6.66
CA ALA A 136 4.55 1.75 5.41
C ALA A 136 3.76 2.18 4.16
N GLY A 137 2.43 2.10 4.21
CA GLY A 137 1.50 2.59 3.19
C GLY A 137 1.69 4.06 2.83
N LEU A 138 1.83 4.92 3.84
CA LEU A 138 2.09 6.35 3.64
C LEU A 138 3.40 6.58 2.86
N LEU A 139 4.46 5.82 3.18
CA LEU A 139 5.71 5.89 2.44
C LEU A 139 5.58 5.39 1.00
N LEU A 140 4.84 4.29 0.78
CA LEU A 140 4.58 3.78 -0.57
C LEU A 140 3.79 4.78 -1.39
N PHE A 141 2.75 5.39 -0.81
CA PHE A 141 1.94 6.41 -1.46
C PHE A 141 2.79 7.64 -1.83
N PHE A 142 3.62 8.14 -0.91
CA PHE A 142 4.57 9.22 -1.19
C PHE A 142 5.49 8.87 -2.36
N ASN A 143 6.07 7.67 -2.37
CA ASN A 143 6.97 7.21 -3.43
C ASN A 143 6.24 7.02 -4.77
N LEU A 144 4.98 6.60 -4.77
CA LEU A 144 4.13 6.53 -5.97
C LEU A 144 3.92 7.91 -6.57
N LEU A 145 3.58 8.91 -5.76
CA LEU A 145 3.40 10.29 -6.23
C LEU A 145 4.69 10.83 -6.85
N LEU A 146 5.83 10.60 -6.21
CA LEU A 146 7.14 10.94 -6.79
C LEU A 146 7.41 10.18 -8.09
N TRP A 147 7.04 8.89 -8.14
CA TRP A 147 7.20 8.08 -9.34
C TRP A 147 6.39 8.66 -10.50
N PHE A 148 5.19 9.19 -10.26
CA PHE A 148 4.38 9.86 -11.29
C PHE A 148 4.83 11.29 -11.61
N GLY A 149 5.92 11.78 -10.99
CA GLY A 149 6.51 13.09 -11.29
C GLY A 149 5.97 14.24 -10.45
N ALA A 150 5.25 13.98 -9.35
CA ALA A 150 4.85 15.03 -8.43
C ALA A 150 6.08 15.70 -7.78
N ALA A 151 6.01 17.01 -7.57
CA ALA A 151 7.01 17.72 -6.79
C ALA A 151 7.03 17.20 -5.34
N ARG A 152 8.22 17.11 -4.70
CA ARG A 152 8.35 16.53 -3.35
C ARG A 152 7.44 17.15 -2.30
N LYS A 153 7.24 18.47 -2.35
CA LYS A 153 6.33 19.18 -1.45
C LYS A 153 4.88 18.77 -1.66
N LEU A 154 4.43 18.71 -2.92
CA LEU A 154 3.08 18.29 -3.26
C LEU A 154 2.85 16.84 -2.82
N ALA A 155 3.78 15.94 -3.13
CA ALA A 155 3.70 14.54 -2.69
C ALA A 155 3.59 14.44 -1.16
N PHE A 156 4.38 15.21 -0.42
CA PHE A 156 4.33 15.23 1.04
C PHE A 156 2.98 15.68 1.58
N PHE A 157 2.44 16.81 1.10
CA PHE A 157 1.13 17.29 1.54
C PHE A 157 -0.02 16.38 1.11
N SER A 158 0.04 15.77 -0.07
CA SER A 158 -0.92 14.76 -0.50
C SER A 158 -0.87 13.50 0.37
N THR A 159 0.32 13.06 0.80
CA THR A 159 0.45 11.94 1.74
C THR A 159 -0.07 12.30 3.12
N LEU A 160 0.16 13.52 3.61
CA LEU A 160 -0.45 13.98 4.86
C LEU A 160 -1.97 14.04 4.75
N LEU A 161 -2.51 14.47 3.61
CA LEU A 161 -3.95 14.46 3.36
C LEU A 161 -4.53 13.04 3.43
N LEU A 162 -3.82 12.03 2.93
CA LEU A 162 -4.20 10.63 3.10
C LEU A 162 -4.10 10.20 4.58
N ALA A 163 -2.99 10.53 5.25
CA ALA A 163 -2.77 10.16 6.65
C ALA A 163 -3.88 10.70 7.58
N PHE A 164 -4.36 11.91 7.33
CA PHE A 164 -5.43 12.56 8.08
C PHE A 164 -6.81 12.42 7.41
N ASN A 165 -6.94 11.58 6.37
CA ASN A 165 -8.24 11.23 5.83
C ASN A 165 -9.01 10.41 6.88
N PRO A 166 -10.26 10.76 7.24
CA PRO A 166 -10.99 10.07 8.31
C PRO A 166 -11.12 8.56 8.13
N LEU A 167 -11.28 8.09 6.88
CA LEU A 167 -11.40 6.66 6.59
C LEU A 167 -10.07 5.95 6.80
N TRP A 168 -9.00 6.44 6.18
CA TRP A 168 -7.66 5.89 6.36
C TRP A 168 -7.25 5.90 7.83
N PHE A 169 -7.45 7.04 8.49
CA PHE A 169 -7.09 7.23 9.88
C PHE A 169 -7.85 6.24 10.78
N SER A 170 -9.18 6.22 10.72
CA SER A 170 -9.99 5.33 11.57
C SER A 170 -9.68 3.86 11.32
N LEU A 171 -9.57 3.44 10.06
CA LEU A 171 -9.33 2.04 9.71
C LEU A 171 -7.91 1.57 10.05
N SER A 172 -6.94 2.49 10.11
CA SER A 172 -5.56 2.14 10.54
C SER A 172 -5.50 1.61 11.97
N PHE A 173 -6.48 1.94 12.82
CA PHE A 173 -6.59 1.47 14.21
C PHE A 173 -7.43 0.18 14.35
N THR A 174 -7.83 -0.44 13.25
CA THR A 174 -8.65 -1.67 13.25
C THR A 174 -7.93 -2.77 12.48
N PHE A 175 -8.08 -4.04 12.86
CA PHE A 175 -7.53 -5.16 12.07
C PHE A 175 -8.45 -5.55 10.89
N MET A 176 -8.79 -4.59 10.04
CA MET A 176 -9.62 -4.78 8.84
C MET A 176 -8.78 -4.83 7.55
N THR A 177 -9.35 -5.39 6.49
CA THR A 177 -8.70 -5.61 5.20
C THR A 177 -8.42 -4.33 4.43
N ASP A 178 -9.17 -3.26 4.60
CA ASP A 178 -9.12 -2.07 3.74
C ASP A 178 -7.71 -1.44 3.64
N VAL A 179 -7.09 -1.18 4.79
CA VAL A 179 -5.74 -0.58 4.86
C VAL A 179 -4.72 -1.56 4.31
N HIS A 180 -4.80 -2.84 4.68
CA HIS A 180 -3.92 -3.88 4.19
C HIS A 180 -4.00 -3.96 2.65
N PHE A 181 -5.21 -4.00 2.10
CA PHE A 181 -5.46 -4.11 0.67
C PHE A 181 -4.86 -2.94 -0.08
N LEU A 182 -5.13 -1.72 0.38
CA LEU A 182 -4.60 -0.52 -0.27
C LEU A 182 -3.06 -0.49 -0.23
N VAL A 183 -2.43 -0.86 0.89
CA VAL A 183 -0.97 -0.90 1.02
C VAL A 183 -0.35 -1.93 0.07
N TRP A 184 -0.88 -3.15 0.08
CA TRP A 184 -0.38 -4.24 -0.77
C TRP A 184 -0.61 -3.93 -2.25
N MET A 185 -1.73 -3.31 -2.61
CA MET A 185 -2.03 -2.86 -3.97
C MET A 185 -1.02 -1.80 -4.43
N MET A 186 -0.69 -0.82 -3.58
CA MET A 186 0.33 0.18 -3.89
C MET A 186 1.72 -0.44 -4.05
N ALA A 187 2.08 -1.43 -3.22
CA ALA A 187 3.34 -2.16 -3.33
C ALA A 187 3.43 -2.95 -4.65
N ALA A 188 2.37 -3.70 -4.99
CA ALA A 188 2.27 -4.43 -6.25
C ALA A 188 2.39 -3.49 -7.46
N LEU A 189 1.66 -2.36 -7.43
CA LEU A 189 1.73 -1.34 -8.47
C LEU A 189 3.16 -0.81 -8.66
N LEU A 190 3.85 -0.46 -7.58
CA LEU A 190 5.25 0.02 -7.67
C LEU A 190 6.18 -1.01 -8.31
N LEU A 191 6.00 -2.30 -8.02
CA LEU A 191 6.83 -3.36 -8.59
C LEU A 191 6.50 -3.59 -10.07
N TRP A 192 5.23 -3.55 -10.46
CA TRP A 192 4.82 -3.56 -11.86
C TRP A 192 5.42 -2.38 -12.64
N LEU A 193 5.35 -1.17 -12.06
CA LEU A 193 5.92 0.03 -12.67
C LEU A 193 7.46 -0.05 -12.77
N ARG A 194 8.13 -0.66 -11.79
CA ARG A 194 9.57 -0.96 -11.85
C ARG A 194 9.88 -1.95 -12.97
N TYR A 195 9.15 -3.06 -13.06
CA TYR A 195 9.31 -4.04 -14.12
C TYR A 195 9.15 -3.44 -15.51
N LEU A 196 8.09 -2.66 -15.72
CA LEU A 196 7.83 -2.00 -17.00
C LEU A 196 8.94 -1.01 -17.41
N ARG A 197 9.68 -0.48 -16.43
CA ARG A 197 10.78 0.44 -16.65
C ARG A 197 12.11 -0.26 -16.89
N SER A 198 12.44 -1.28 -16.11
CA SER A 198 13.77 -1.92 -16.11
C SER A 198 13.81 -3.28 -16.81
N GLY A 199 12.66 -3.90 -17.09
CA GLY A 199 12.55 -5.25 -17.65
C GLY A 199 13.02 -6.36 -16.71
N THR A 200 13.24 -6.08 -15.41
CA THR A 200 13.90 -7.02 -14.49
C THR A 200 12.95 -8.15 -14.08
N ALA A 201 13.32 -9.40 -14.34
CA ALA A 201 12.50 -10.58 -14.04
C ALA A 201 12.12 -10.70 -12.55
N SER A 202 13.00 -10.31 -11.62
CA SER A 202 12.69 -10.33 -10.18
C SER A 202 11.51 -9.42 -9.81
N SER A 203 11.47 -8.20 -10.35
CA SER A 203 10.34 -7.29 -10.12
C SER A 203 9.01 -7.83 -10.66
N TYR A 204 9.05 -8.56 -11.78
CA TYR A 204 7.87 -9.23 -12.34
C TYR A 204 7.37 -10.35 -11.42
N ILE A 205 8.26 -11.26 -11.01
CA ILE A 205 7.89 -12.40 -10.16
C ILE A 205 7.32 -11.93 -8.82
N ILE A 206 7.97 -10.96 -8.17
CA ILE A 206 7.50 -10.42 -6.89
C ILE A 206 6.17 -9.69 -7.07
N ALA A 207 6.00 -8.90 -8.14
CA ALA A 207 4.73 -8.24 -8.43
C ALA A 207 3.60 -9.26 -8.65
N LEU A 208 3.87 -10.35 -9.37
CA LEU A 208 2.90 -11.42 -9.61
C LEU A 208 2.48 -12.09 -8.30
N ILE A 209 3.43 -12.48 -7.45
CA ILE A 209 3.15 -13.10 -6.14
C ILE A 209 2.30 -12.16 -5.28
N LEU A 210 2.66 -10.88 -5.18
CA LEU A 210 1.89 -9.90 -4.41
C LEU A 210 0.49 -9.68 -4.99
N THR A 211 0.34 -9.67 -6.32
CA THR A 211 -0.96 -9.53 -6.98
C THR A 211 -1.84 -10.75 -6.70
N LEU A 212 -1.27 -11.96 -6.69
CA LEU A 212 -2.00 -13.16 -6.30
C LEU A 212 -2.40 -13.13 -4.82
N ALA A 213 -1.49 -12.72 -3.93
CA ALA A 213 -1.77 -12.58 -2.51
C ALA A 213 -2.91 -11.57 -2.25
N LEU A 214 -2.99 -10.48 -3.03
CA LEU A 214 -4.07 -9.49 -2.98
C LEU A 214 -5.45 -10.05 -3.33
N VAL A 215 -5.53 -11.06 -4.21
CA VAL A 215 -6.81 -11.70 -4.55
C VAL A 215 -7.38 -12.46 -3.35
N PHE A 216 -6.51 -12.89 -2.43
CA PHE A 216 -6.86 -13.63 -1.22
C PHE A 216 -6.76 -12.79 0.05
N LEU A 217 -6.85 -11.47 -0.08
CA LEU A 217 -6.93 -10.52 1.04
C LEU A 217 -8.37 -10.01 1.15
#